data_AF-A0A9E3DHQ5-F1
#
_entry.id   AF-A0A9E3DHQ5-F1
#
_cell.length_a   1.000
_cell.length_b   1.000
_cell.length_c   1.000
_cell.angle_alpha   90.00
_cell.angle_beta   90.00
_cell.angle_gamma   90.00
#
_symmetry.space_group_name_H-M   'P 1'
#
loop_
_entity.id
_entity.type
_entity.pdbx_description
1 polymer ?
#
loop_
_entity_poly.entity_id
_entity_poly.type
_entity_poly.pdbx_seq_one_letter_code
_entity_poly.pdbx_strand_id
1 'polypeptide(L)'
;MGRANHLPREVEANPFQPALGHRYNLNLPSPLLAVLTDAQSFYNSFQLTASRRYDRGLSWQAFYTWSHSIDDASTNFSIEAVNEPPTTQDPFDRKGSRGRSGFDIRHNFVANVVYELPGRGRALGGWQVSGVASVHSNLPFTPVLSFDNADLQSLLTSERPDLVGNPYIGVCPHGGKAGTPSCWFNPSAFALPPPGQFGNAGRNILRGPGFAQFDLALQKGFQLTEGAKITFGVETYNLFNHPNFAIPRQLSRSVHRPGFPVLVYPPPRRLICY
;
A
#
# COMPACT_ATOMS: atom_id res chain seq x y z
N MET A 1 11.26 -10.62 14.86
CA MET A 1 12.16 -9.65 14.19
C MET A 1 12.92 -10.39 13.10
N GLY A 2 12.98 -9.84 11.90
CA GLY A 2 13.71 -10.39 10.76
C GLY A 2 14.62 -9.33 10.15
N ARG A 3 15.76 -9.77 9.62
CA ARG A 3 16.70 -8.93 8.87
C ARG A 3 17.16 -9.70 7.65
N ALA A 4 17.15 -9.04 6.50
CA ALA A 4 17.71 -9.55 5.26
C ALA A 4 18.80 -8.58 4.78
N ASN A 5 19.88 -9.15 4.26
CA ASN A 5 20.97 -8.42 3.62
C ASN A 5 21.26 -9.09 2.26
N HIS A 6 21.94 -8.37 1.38
CA HIS A 6 22.26 -8.84 0.02
C HIS A 6 21.02 -9.13 -0.83
N LEU A 7 19.96 -8.35 -0.60
CA LEU A 7 18.78 -8.40 -1.45
C LEU A 7 19.10 -7.72 -2.80
N PRO A 8 18.52 -8.23 -3.90
CA PRO A 8 18.63 -7.58 -5.19
C PRO A 8 17.90 -6.22 -5.19
N ARG A 9 18.44 -5.26 -5.94
CA ARG A 9 17.76 -4.03 -6.34
C ARG A 9 18.21 -3.61 -7.73
N GLU A 10 17.32 -3.01 -8.49
CA GLU A 10 17.65 -2.40 -9.77
C GLU A 10 18.14 -0.94 -9.58
N VAL A 11 19.19 -0.57 -10.30
CA VAL A 11 19.80 0.76 -10.24
C VAL A 11 20.35 1.18 -11.61
N GLU A 12 20.34 2.49 -11.86
CA GLU A 12 21.09 3.10 -12.96
C GLU A 12 22.60 3.04 -12.63
N ALA A 13 23.33 2.14 -13.29
CA ALA A 13 24.75 1.91 -13.07
C ALA A 13 25.65 2.86 -13.88
N ASN A 14 25.11 3.56 -14.88
CA ASN A 14 25.87 4.51 -15.69
C ASN A 14 25.12 5.84 -15.89
N PRO A 15 24.78 6.56 -14.79
CA PRO A 15 24.07 7.83 -14.90
C PRO A 15 24.94 8.88 -15.58
N PHE A 16 24.29 9.83 -16.27
CA PHE A 16 24.93 11.06 -16.73
C PHE A 16 25.29 11.92 -15.51
N GLN A 17 26.45 12.58 -15.58
CA GLN A 17 26.90 13.49 -14.54
C GLN A 17 26.95 14.91 -15.12
N PRO A 18 25.94 15.76 -14.85
CA PRO A 18 25.87 17.12 -15.39
C PRO A 18 27.11 17.95 -15.10
N ALA A 19 27.68 17.79 -13.91
CA ALA A 19 28.91 18.48 -13.50
C ALA A 19 30.13 18.13 -14.37
N LEU A 20 30.14 16.94 -14.97
CA LEU A 20 31.22 16.46 -15.83
C LEU A 20 30.88 16.58 -17.33
N GLY A 21 29.61 16.72 -17.68
CA GLY A 21 29.13 16.75 -19.05
C GLY A 21 29.20 15.40 -19.78
N HIS A 22 29.43 14.30 -19.05
CA HIS A 22 29.49 12.94 -19.59
C HIS A 22 29.03 11.90 -18.55
N ARG A 23 28.80 10.67 -19.00
CA ARG A 23 28.52 9.52 -18.12
C ARG A 23 29.81 8.99 -17.49
N TYR A 24 29.70 8.36 -16.33
CA TYR A 24 30.85 7.79 -15.61
C TYR A 24 31.67 6.80 -16.46
N ASN A 25 31.01 5.94 -17.22
CA ASN A 25 31.68 5.05 -18.15
C ASN A 25 31.61 5.61 -19.58
N LEU A 26 32.70 6.23 -20.03
CA LEU A 26 32.83 6.81 -21.37
C LEU A 26 32.70 5.79 -22.51
N ASN A 27 33.01 4.51 -22.25
CA ASN A 27 32.90 3.44 -23.26
C ASN A 27 31.44 2.98 -23.46
N LEU A 28 30.52 3.38 -22.58
CA LEU A 28 29.10 3.09 -22.65
C LEU A 28 28.34 4.43 -22.74
N PRO A 29 28.03 4.94 -23.93
CA PRO A 29 27.34 6.22 -24.10
C PRO A 29 25.87 6.18 -23.66
N SER A 30 25.30 4.99 -23.46
CA SER A 30 23.92 4.78 -23.03
C SER A 30 23.78 4.60 -21.52
N PRO A 31 22.59 4.91 -20.95
CA PRO A 31 22.26 4.47 -19.60
C PRO A 31 22.26 2.95 -19.52
N LEU A 32 22.51 2.42 -18.32
CA LEU A 32 22.62 0.99 -18.04
C LEU A 32 21.91 0.68 -16.73
N LEU A 33 20.82 -0.07 -16.79
CA LEU A 33 20.22 -0.67 -15.61
C LEU A 33 21.01 -1.92 -15.21
N ALA A 34 21.34 -2.03 -13.94
CA ALA A 34 21.97 -3.20 -13.35
C ALA A 34 21.22 -3.64 -12.10
N VAL A 35 21.27 -4.94 -11.83
CA VAL A 35 20.79 -5.50 -10.57
C VAL A 35 21.98 -5.70 -9.63
N LEU A 36 21.95 -5.05 -8.48
CA LEU A 36 22.94 -5.19 -7.42
C LEU A 36 22.37 -5.97 -6.24
N THR A 37 23.17 -6.77 -5.56
CA THR A 37 22.78 -7.56 -4.38
C THR A 37 23.32 -6.94 -3.09
N ASP A 38 22.96 -5.68 -2.86
CA ASP A 38 23.44 -4.86 -1.74
C ASP A 38 22.30 -4.22 -0.92
N ALA A 39 21.04 -4.51 -1.24
CA ALA A 39 19.88 -4.00 -0.50
C ALA A 39 19.68 -4.72 0.84
N GLN A 40 19.06 -4.00 1.79
CA GLN A 40 18.77 -4.49 3.13
C GLN A 40 17.31 -4.27 3.49
N SER A 41 16.76 -5.19 4.29
CA SER A 41 15.40 -5.10 4.83
C SER A 41 15.36 -5.49 6.30
N PHE A 42 14.51 -4.79 7.07
CA PHE A 42 14.32 -4.95 8.50
C PHE A 42 12.83 -5.03 8.80
N TYR A 43 12.41 -6.13 9.42
CA TYR A 43 11.02 -6.40 9.74
C TYR A 43 10.82 -6.65 11.23
N ASN A 44 9.92 -5.89 11.85
CA ASN A 44 9.48 -6.09 13.22
C ASN A 44 7.98 -6.34 13.23
N SER A 45 7.50 -7.26 14.06
CA SER A 45 6.08 -7.53 14.18
C SER A 45 5.70 -7.91 15.59
N PHE A 46 4.44 -7.61 15.90
CA PHE A 46 3.73 -8.08 17.07
C PHE A 46 2.46 -8.77 16.58
N GLN A 47 2.21 -9.98 17.09
CA GLN A 47 1.06 -10.77 16.69
C GLN A 47 0.28 -11.18 17.94
N LEU A 48 -1.02 -10.92 17.91
CA LEU A 48 -1.96 -11.32 18.94
C LEU A 48 -3.04 -12.20 18.31
N THR A 49 -3.22 -13.38 18.88
CA THR A 49 -4.30 -14.30 18.52
C THR A 49 -5.16 -14.51 19.76
N ALA A 50 -6.44 -14.22 19.64
CA ALA A 50 -7.44 -14.51 20.66
C ALA A 50 -8.49 -15.43 20.06
N SER A 51 -8.89 -16.47 20.78
CA SER A 51 -9.93 -17.38 20.33
C SER A 51 -10.74 -17.91 21.49
N ARG A 52 -12.01 -18.19 21.20
CA ARG A 52 -12.89 -18.94 22.08
C ARG A 52 -13.43 -20.12 21.29
N ARG A 53 -13.08 -21.33 21.77
CA ARG A 53 -13.69 -22.57 21.30
C ARG A 53 -15.19 -22.56 21.59
N TYR A 54 -15.94 -23.35 20.83
CA TYR A 54 -17.40 -23.41 20.92
C TYR A 54 -17.89 -23.53 22.37
N ASP A 55 -18.65 -22.53 22.81
CA ASP A 55 -19.28 -22.49 24.13
C ASP A 55 -20.65 -21.81 24.01
N ARG A 56 -21.71 -22.48 24.48
CA ARG A 56 -23.11 -22.01 24.42
C ARG A 56 -23.52 -21.47 23.03
N GLY A 57 -23.14 -22.18 21.97
CA GLY A 57 -23.47 -21.79 20.59
C GLY A 57 -22.51 -20.78 19.97
N LEU A 58 -21.59 -20.19 20.73
CA LEU A 58 -20.67 -19.17 20.22
C LEU A 58 -19.24 -19.73 20.06
N SER A 59 -18.66 -19.50 18.89
CA SER A 59 -17.22 -19.67 18.65
C SER A 59 -16.69 -18.45 17.90
N TRP A 60 -15.48 -18.01 18.23
CA TRP A 60 -14.85 -16.90 17.53
C TRP A 60 -13.34 -16.96 17.61
N GLN A 61 -12.70 -16.29 16.65
CA GLN A 61 -11.27 -16.08 16.61
C GLN A 61 -10.97 -14.69 16.07
N ALA A 62 -9.93 -14.07 16.60
CA ALA A 62 -9.44 -12.77 16.19
C ALA A 62 -7.91 -12.81 16.11
N PHE A 63 -7.40 -12.22 15.04
CA PHE A 63 -5.99 -12.07 14.75
C PHE A 63 -5.69 -10.59 14.58
N TYR A 64 -4.65 -10.12 15.25
CA TYR A 64 -4.12 -8.79 15.07
C TYR A 64 -2.62 -8.86 14.88
N THR A 65 -2.16 -8.32 13.76
CA THR A 65 -0.74 -8.17 13.45
C THR A 65 -0.42 -6.69 13.32
N TRP A 66 0.46 -6.21 14.19
CA TRP A 66 1.20 -4.99 13.93
C TRP A 66 2.50 -5.34 13.24
N SER A 67 2.83 -4.64 12.15
CA SER A 67 4.09 -4.87 11.44
C SER A 67 4.79 -3.57 11.09
N HIS A 68 6.11 -3.60 11.10
CA HIS A 68 6.96 -2.49 10.69
C HIS A 68 8.10 -3.01 9.84
N SER A 69 7.99 -2.77 8.54
CA SER A 69 8.99 -3.14 7.54
C SER A 69 9.67 -1.89 6.97
N ILE A 70 11.00 -1.89 6.99
CA ILE A 70 11.86 -0.84 6.42
C ILE A 70 12.87 -1.51 5.50
N ASP A 71 13.03 -0.99 4.28
CA ASP A 71 14.04 -1.44 3.32
C ASP A 71 14.57 -0.28 2.49
N ASP A 72 15.60 -0.57 1.69
CA ASP A 72 16.13 0.38 0.70
C ASP A 72 15.56 0.12 -0.70
N ALA A 73 15.00 -1.08 -0.93
CA ALA A 73 14.28 -1.50 -2.12
C ALA A 73 13.29 -2.62 -1.73
N SER A 74 12.04 -2.57 -2.21
CA SER A 74 11.06 -3.66 -1.99
C SER A 74 10.75 -4.49 -3.23
N THR A 75 11.31 -4.15 -4.38
CA THR A 75 11.21 -4.92 -5.62
C THR A 75 12.58 -5.28 -6.15
N ASN A 76 12.64 -6.37 -6.93
CA ASN A 76 13.86 -6.80 -7.59
C ASN A 76 14.07 -6.00 -8.88
N PHE A 77 12.97 -5.72 -9.59
CA PHE A 77 12.93 -5.00 -10.85
C PHE A 77 11.91 -3.85 -10.80
N SER A 78 12.20 -2.81 -11.56
CA SER A 78 11.35 -1.62 -11.70
C SER A 78 9.94 -1.91 -12.22
N ILE A 79 9.79 -2.92 -13.08
CA ILE A 79 8.48 -3.32 -13.61
C ILE A 79 7.52 -3.86 -12.53
N GLU A 80 8.07 -4.29 -11.39
CA GLU A 80 7.31 -4.79 -10.24
C GLU A 80 6.84 -3.65 -9.33
N ALA A 81 7.38 -2.43 -9.50
CA ALA A 81 7.05 -1.28 -8.66
C ALA A 81 5.64 -0.76 -8.99
N VAL A 82 4.72 -0.91 -8.02
CA VAL A 82 3.31 -0.47 -8.18
C VAL A 82 3.03 0.81 -7.38
N ASN A 83 3.54 0.88 -6.15
CA ASN A 83 3.24 1.94 -5.19
C ASN A 83 4.52 2.57 -4.60
N GLU A 84 5.64 2.41 -5.27
CA GLU A 84 6.94 2.93 -4.87
C GLU A 84 7.73 3.41 -6.09
N PRO A 85 8.82 4.18 -5.91
CA PRO A 85 9.71 4.55 -7.01
C PRO A 85 10.31 3.29 -7.67
N PRO A 86 10.42 3.25 -9.01
CA PRO A 86 10.88 2.06 -9.75
C PRO A 86 12.35 1.71 -9.50
N THR A 87 13.18 2.68 -9.10
CA THR A 87 14.61 2.52 -8.80
C THR A 87 15.02 3.43 -7.64
N THR A 88 16.29 3.36 -7.23
CA THR A 88 16.85 4.37 -6.30
C THR A 88 16.90 5.75 -6.96
N GLN A 89 16.64 6.80 -6.18
CA GLN A 89 16.74 8.18 -6.65
C GLN A 89 18.19 8.57 -6.98
N ASP A 90 19.11 8.23 -6.06
CA ASP A 90 20.54 8.44 -6.25
C ASP A 90 21.22 7.05 -6.28
N PRO A 91 21.87 6.68 -7.40
CA PRO A 91 22.65 5.44 -7.50
C PRO A 91 23.79 5.31 -6.50
N PHE A 92 24.36 6.44 -6.07
CA PHE A 92 25.53 6.52 -5.20
C PHE A 92 25.17 6.68 -3.72
N ASP A 93 23.94 7.08 -3.41
CA ASP A 93 23.40 7.10 -2.05
C ASP A 93 22.27 6.08 -1.86
N ARG A 94 22.65 4.85 -1.53
CA ARG A 94 21.69 3.80 -1.14
C ARG A 94 20.86 4.19 0.09
N LYS A 95 21.45 4.91 1.06
CA LYS A 95 20.76 5.23 2.32
C LYS A 95 19.63 6.24 2.09
N GLY A 96 19.75 7.10 1.07
CA GLY A 96 18.71 8.02 0.64
C GLY A 96 17.42 7.34 0.15
N SER A 97 17.49 6.05 -0.21
CA SER A 97 16.33 5.23 -0.62
C SER A 97 15.75 4.39 0.52
N ARG A 98 16.33 4.47 1.72
CA ARG A 98 15.79 3.79 2.90
C ARG A 98 14.44 4.38 3.31
N GLY A 99 13.43 3.54 3.36
CA GLY A 99 12.06 3.95 3.64
C GLY A 99 11.21 2.79 4.16
N ARG A 100 9.91 3.03 4.36
CA ARG A 100 8.99 1.93 4.63
C ARG A 100 8.97 1.00 3.41
N SER A 101 8.94 -0.31 3.64
CA SER A 101 8.77 -1.27 2.53
C SER A 101 7.47 -0.98 1.78
N GLY A 102 7.47 -1.13 0.46
CA GLY A 102 6.28 -0.99 -0.38
C GLY A 102 5.14 -1.94 0.01
N PHE A 103 5.45 -3.02 0.72
CA PHE A 103 4.50 -3.99 1.29
C PHE A 103 4.24 -3.83 2.81
N ASP A 104 4.62 -2.70 3.44
CA ASP A 104 4.41 -2.45 4.88
C ASP A 104 2.92 -2.23 5.23
N ILE A 105 2.21 -3.31 5.56
CA ILE A 105 0.88 -3.27 6.19
C ILE A 105 1.06 -3.12 7.71
N ARG A 106 0.94 -1.89 8.20
CA ARG A 106 1.21 -1.52 9.60
C ARG A 106 0.30 -2.21 10.61
N HIS A 107 -0.99 -2.27 10.29
CA HIS A 107 -2.02 -2.89 11.11
C HIS A 107 -2.83 -3.82 10.23
N ASN A 108 -2.98 -5.07 10.65
CA ASN A 108 -3.85 -6.05 10.02
C ASN A 108 -4.68 -6.74 11.09
N PHE A 109 -5.99 -6.61 10.99
CA PHE A 109 -6.96 -7.20 11.90
C PHE A 109 -7.94 -8.06 11.10
N VAL A 110 -8.07 -9.33 11.49
CA VAL A 110 -9.05 -10.25 10.94
C VAL A 110 -9.75 -10.95 12.08
N ALA A 111 -11.07 -10.96 12.09
CA ALA A 111 -11.85 -11.69 13.07
C ALA A 111 -12.98 -12.46 12.41
N ASN A 112 -13.24 -13.66 12.90
CA ASN A 112 -14.35 -14.50 12.49
C ASN A 112 -15.17 -14.91 13.71
N VAL A 113 -16.49 -14.88 13.58
CA VAL A 113 -17.44 -15.28 14.60
C VAL A 113 -18.47 -16.21 13.99
N VAL A 114 -18.84 -17.25 14.73
CA VAL A 114 -19.94 -18.15 14.40
C VAL A 114 -20.80 -18.30 15.65
N TYR A 115 -22.08 -18.00 15.53
CA TYR A 115 -23.06 -18.09 16.59
C TYR A 115 -24.27 -18.92 16.15
N GLU A 116 -24.42 -20.09 16.76
CA GLU A 116 -25.64 -20.88 16.70
C GLU A 116 -26.67 -20.29 17.65
N LEU A 117 -27.78 -19.83 17.08
CA LEU A 117 -28.83 -19.16 17.83
C LEU A 117 -29.57 -20.17 18.71
N PRO A 118 -29.80 -19.86 20.00
CA PRO A 118 -30.58 -20.72 20.86
C PRO A 118 -32.04 -20.73 20.37
N GLY A 119 -32.58 -21.92 20.16
CA GLY A 119 -33.95 -22.06 19.68
C GLY A 119 -34.36 -23.52 19.54
N ARG A 120 -35.65 -23.78 19.64
CA ARG A 120 -36.24 -25.12 19.45
C ARG A 120 -37.38 -25.07 18.45
N GLY A 121 -37.67 -26.21 17.83
CA GLY A 121 -38.72 -26.34 16.83
C GLY A 121 -38.29 -25.92 15.42
N ARG A 122 -39.19 -26.13 14.44
CA ARG A 122 -38.89 -25.95 13.01
C ARG A 122 -38.58 -24.50 12.62
N ALA A 123 -39.27 -23.54 13.25
CA ALA A 123 -39.12 -22.11 12.93
C ALA A 123 -37.89 -21.46 13.60
N LEU A 124 -37.67 -21.71 14.90
CA LEU A 124 -36.65 -21.02 15.70
C LEU A 124 -35.37 -21.84 15.89
N GLY A 125 -35.38 -23.15 15.61
CA GLY A 125 -34.18 -23.99 15.69
C GLY A 125 -33.33 -23.97 14.42
N GLY A 126 -32.07 -24.34 14.57
CA GLY A 126 -31.13 -24.60 13.47
C GLY A 126 -30.58 -23.36 12.77
N TRP A 127 -30.75 -22.18 13.37
CA TRP A 127 -30.17 -20.93 12.83
C TRP A 127 -28.72 -20.76 13.27
N GLN A 128 -27.87 -20.35 12.34
CA GLN A 128 -26.47 -20.04 12.56
C GLN A 128 -26.15 -18.71 11.86
N VAL A 129 -25.51 -17.80 12.59
CA VAL A 129 -24.98 -16.54 12.06
C VAL A 129 -23.47 -16.64 12.06
N SER A 130 -22.83 -16.31 10.95
CA SER A 130 -21.39 -16.13 10.90
C SER A 130 -21.01 -14.79 10.33
N GLY A 131 -19.90 -14.23 10.80
CA GLY A 131 -19.40 -12.95 10.35
C GLY A 131 -17.88 -12.95 10.27
N VAL A 132 -17.35 -12.22 9.29
CA VAL A 132 -15.92 -11.99 9.11
C VAL A 132 -15.67 -10.50 9.02
N ALA A 133 -14.79 -9.98 9.86
CA ALA A 133 -14.31 -8.61 9.83
C ALA A 133 -12.86 -8.59 9.36
N SER A 134 -12.58 -7.80 8.32
CA SER A 134 -11.23 -7.60 7.77
C SER A 134 -10.93 -6.11 7.74
N VAL A 135 -9.97 -5.68 8.56
CA VAL A 135 -9.57 -4.27 8.68
C VAL A 135 -8.06 -4.17 8.64
N HIS A 136 -7.51 -3.45 7.68
CA HIS A 136 -6.07 -3.25 7.61
C HIS A 136 -5.69 -1.87 7.09
N SER A 137 -4.53 -1.40 7.54
CA SER A 137 -3.87 -0.27 6.92
C SER A 137 -3.44 -0.63 5.49
N ASN A 138 -3.34 0.33 4.61
CA ASN A 138 -2.91 0.09 3.23
C ASN A 138 -1.42 0.40 3.05
N LEU A 139 -0.89 0.09 1.87
CA LEU A 139 0.53 0.19 1.56
C LEU A 139 1.01 1.64 1.57
N PRO A 140 2.28 1.87 1.94
CA PRO A 140 2.88 3.18 1.84
C PRO A 140 3.24 3.52 0.39
N PHE A 141 3.39 4.81 0.10
CA PHE A 141 3.81 5.31 -1.21
C PHE A 141 4.47 6.69 -1.07
N THR A 142 5.11 7.16 -2.13
CA THR A 142 5.69 8.51 -2.19
C THR A 142 5.44 9.12 -3.57
N PRO A 143 5.17 10.43 -3.65
CA PRO A 143 5.14 11.12 -4.94
C PRO A 143 6.52 11.15 -5.60
N VAL A 144 6.55 10.99 -6.91
CA VAL A 144 7.75 11.14 -7.74
C VAL A 144 7.55 12.27 -8.76
N LEU A 145 8.66 12.84 -9.21
CA LEU A 145 8.69 13.77 -10.33
C LEU A 145 8.42 13.00 -11.63
N SER A 146 7.78 13.65 -12.60
CA SER A 146 7.48 13.05 -13.90
C SER A 146 8.57 13.27 -14.95
N PHE A 147 9.69 13.84 -14.55
CA PHE A 147 10.80 14.24 -15.41
C PHE A 147 12.10 14.16 -14.62
N ASP A 148 13.20 14.12 -15.36
CA ASP A 148 14.56 14.07 -14.85
C ASP A 148 14.98 15.49 -14.41
N ASN A 149 14.89 15.79 -13.11
CA ASN A 149 15.28 17.09 -12.56
C ASN A 149 16.77 17.13 -12.23
N ALA A 150 17.35 16.00 -11.82
CA ALA A 150 18.77 15.86 -11.51
C ALA A 150 19.66 15.69 -12.75
N ASP A 151 19.05 15.58 -13.94
CA ASP A 151 19.69 15.41 -15.25
C ASP A 151 20.61 14.17 -15.28
N LEU A 152 20.13 13.05 -14.75
CA LEU A 152 20.85 11.78 -14.76
C LEU A 152 20.79 11.08 -16.13
N GLN A 153 19.91 11.53 -17.02
CA GLN A 153 19.54 10.89 -18.29
C GLN A 153 19.34 9.38 -18.12
N SER A 154 18.64 9.00 -17.04
CA SER A 154 18.39 7.60 -16.68
C SER A 154 17.21 7.04 -17.50
N LEU A 155 17.17 5.72 -17.65
CA LEU A 155 16.03 5.03 -18.25
C LEU A 155 14.74 5.16 -17.43
N LEU A 156 14.86 5.40 -16.13
CA LEU A 156 13.74 5.44 -15.19
C LEU A 156 13.87 6.64 -14.26
N THR A 157 12.79 7.40 -14.11
CA THR A 157 12.72 8.53 -13.19
C THR A 157 12.20 8.08 -11.83
N SER A 158 13.05 8.16 -10.82
CA SER A 158 12.72 7.85 -9.41
C SER A 158 12.92 9.04 -8.48
N GLU A 159 13.07 10.22 -9.05
CA GLU A 159 13.28 11.46 -8.32
C GLU A 159 12.04 11.88 -7.56
N ARG A 160 12.24 12.36 -6.33
CA ARG A 160 11.18 12.76 -5.41
C ARG A 160 11.23 14.29 -5.26
N PRO A 161 10.09 14.93 -4.95
CA PRO A 161 10.04 16.35 -4.62
C PRO A 161 10.68 16.64 -3.26
N ASP A 162 10.82 17.93 -2.94
CA ASP A 162 11.08 18.39 -1.58
C ASP A 162 9.80 18.37 -0.76
N LEU A 163 9.87 17.86 0.47
CA LEU A 163 8.84 17.98 1.49
C LEU A 163 9.02 19.29 2.26
N VAL A 164 8.20 20.28 1.94
CA VAL A 164 8.23 21.64 2.51
C VAL A 164 7.12 21.92 3.53
N GLY A 165 6.23 20.94 3.75
CA GLY A 165 5.12 21.05 4.69
C GLY A 165 4.59 19.69 5.12
N ASN A 166 3.48 19.69 5.86
CA ASN A 166 2.83 18.46 6.30
C ASN A 166 1.79 17.99 5.26
N PRO A 167 1.96 16.80 4.66
CA PRO A 167 1.11 16.31 3.57
C PRO A 167 -0.26 15.78 4.05
N TYR A 168 -0.47 15.63 5.36
CA TYR A 168 -1.71 15.12 5.95
C TYR A 168 -2.68 16.21 6.40
N ILE A 169 -2.27 17.49 6.32
CA ILE A 169 -3.08 18.63 6.76
C ILE A 169 -3.14 19.69 5.67
N GLY A 170 -4.15 20.56 5.76
CA GLY A 170 -4.38 21.64 4.81
C GLY A 170 -5.45 21.29 3.78
N VAL A 171 -5.42 22.03 2.68
CA VAL A 171 -6.48 22.05 1.66
C VAL A 171 -5.83 21.86 0.29
N CYS A 172 -6.36 20.94 -0.51
CA CYS A 172 -5.96 20.78 -1.90
C CYS A 172 -6.39 21.99 -2.75
N PRO A 173 -5.79 22.21 -3.93
CA PRO A 173 -6.14 23.33 -4.84
C PRO A 173 -7.63 23.44 -5.22
N HIS A 174 -8.43 22.39 -5.05
CA HIS A 174 -9.87 22.38 -5.31
C HIS A 174 -10.75 22.55 -4.06
N GLY A 175 -10.18 23.04 -2.94
CA GLY A 175 -10.91 23.31 -1.70
C GLY A 175 -11.18 22.07 -0.83
N GLY A 176 -10.77 20.88 -1.26
CA GLY A 176 -10.91 19.64 -0.50
C GLY A 176 -9.93 19.57 0.68
N LYS A 177 -10.40 19.13 1.85
CA LYS A 177 -9.55 18.88 3.02
C LYS A 177 -8.66 17.64 2.78
N ALA A 178 -7.38 17.74 3.14
CA ALA A 178 -6.45 16.60 3.10
C ALA A 178 -6.96 15.42 3.95
N GLY A 179 -6.72 14.20 3.48
CA GLY A 179 -7.21 12.96 4.08
C GLY A 179 -8.59 12.52 3.60
N THR A 180 -9.16 13.18 2.59
CA THR A 180 -10.42 12.74 1.95
C THR A 180 -10.14 11.96 0.66
N PRO A 181 -11.05 11.11 0.16
CA PRO A 181 -10.85 10.41 -1.11
C PRO A 181 -10.63 11.35 -2.31
N SER A 182 -11.15 12.57 -2.30
CA SER A 182 -10.90 13.57 -3.35
C SER A 182 -9.60 14.36 -3.17
N CYS A 183 -9.04 14.38 -1.96
CA CYS A 183 -7.81 15.08 -1.59
C CYS A 183 -7.07 14.22 -0.57
N TRP A 184 -6.40 13.16 -1.05
CA TRP A 184 -5.81 12.16 -0.16
C TRP A 184 -4.63 12.72 0.65
N PHE A 185 -3.80 13.53 0.00
CA PHE A 185 -2.71 14.27 0.61
C PHE A 185 -2.68 15.71 0.08
N ASN A 186 -2.08 16.62 0.83
CA ASN A 186 -1.89 18.01 0.44
C ASN A 186 -0.71 18.13 -0.56
N PRO A 187 -0.94 18.47 -1.83
CA PRO A 187 0.12 18.59 -2.82
C PRO A 187 1.03 19.80 -2.55
N SER A 188 0.55 20.84 -1.88
CA SER A 188 1.34 22.02 -1.52
C SER A 188 2.37 21.75 -0.41
N ALA A 189 2.34 20.57 0.20
CA ALA A 189 3.42 20.09 1.07
C ALA A 189 4.66 19.66 0.28
N PHE A 190 4.57 19.59 -1.06
CA PHE A 190 5.63 19.17 -1.93
C PHE A 190 6.04 20.30 -2.89
N ALA A 191 7.35 20.52 -3.02
CA ALA A 191 7.94 21.50 -3.92
C ALA A 191 8.91 20.83 -4.89
N LEU A 192 9.15 21.47 -6.03
CA LEU A 192 10.20 21.05 -6.94
C LEU A 192 11.57 21.45 -6.38
N PRO A 193 12.54 20.53 -6.27
CA PRO A 193 13.91 20.88 -5.91
C PRO A 193 14.54 21.78 -6.98
N PRO A 194 15.60 22.54 -6.65
CA PRO A 194 16.34 23.28 -7.67
C PRO A 194 16.80 22.37 -8.83
N PRO A 195 16.89 22.89 -10.07
CA PRO A 195 17.37 22.10 -11.20
C PRO A 195 18.76 21.51 -10.94
N GLY A 196 18.97 20.27 -11.36
CA GLY A 196 20.19 19.51 -11.10
C GLY A 196 20.29 18.94 -9.68
N GLN A 197 19.21 18.99 -8.89
CA GLN A 197 19.19 18.47 -7.52
C GLN A 197 18.12 17.41 -7.30
N PHE A 198 18.43 16.51 -6.38
CA PHE A 198 17.51 15.55 -5.83
C PHE A 198 16.65 16.18 -4.73
N GLY A 199 15.38 15.77 -4.64
CA GLY A 199 14.52 16.21 -3.54
C GLY A 199 14.73 15.43 -2.25
N ASN A 200 14.27 16.02 -1.15
CA ASN A 200 14.46 15.52 0.20
C ASN A 200 13.32 14.61 0.73
N ALA A 201 12.21 14.44 -0.01
CA ALA A 201 11.12 13.61 0.47
C ALA A 201 11.57 12.15 0.63
N GLY A 202 11.29 11.55 1.79
CA GLY A 202 11.62 10.15 2.04
C GLY A 202 10.88 9.17 1.12
N ARG A 203 11.40 7.95 0.99
CA ARG A 203 10.72 6.89 0.24
C ARG A 203 9.57 6.35 1.08
N ASN A 204 8.41 6.17 0.44
CA ASN A 204 7.22 5.60 1.06
C ASN A 204 6.75 6.34 2.32
N ILE A 205 6.77 7.69 2.28
CA ILE A 205 6.39 8.56 3.42
C ILE A 205 4.88 8.74 3.58
N LEU A 206 4.10 8.56 2.51
CA LEU A 206 2.64 8.59 2.55
C LEU A 206 2.07 7.19 2.74
N ARG A 207 0.78 7.09 3.10
CA ARG A 207 0.06 5.83 3.23
C ARG A 207 -1.26 5.89 2.48
N GLY A 208 -1.60 4.82 1.76
CA GLY A 208 -2.87 4.71 1.05
C GLY A 208 -4.09 4.57 1.98
N PRO A 209 -5.31 4.65 1.42
CA PRO A 209 -6.55 4.50 2.18
C PRO A 209 -6.69 3.12 2.80
N GLY A 210 -6.99 3.07 4.10
CA GLY A 210 -7.23 1.81 4.81
C GLY A 210 -8.38 1.00 4.18
N PHE A 211 -8.35 -0.30 4.44
CA PHE A 211 -9.38 -1.23 4.02
C PHE A 211 -10.19 -1.65 5.24
N ALA A 212 -11.51 -1.68 5.08
CA ALA A 212 -12.44 -2.22 6.08
C ALA A 212 -13.60 -2.92 5.37
N GLN A 213 -13.86 -4.15 5.75
CA GLN A 213 -14.96 -4.96 5.24
C GLN A 213 -15.53 -5.84 6.35
N PHE A 214 -16.85 -6.01 6.31
CA PHE A 214 -17.57 -6.94 7.17
C PHE A 214 -18.51 -7.77 6.32
N ASP A 215 -18.32 -9.08 6.36
CA ASP A 215 -19.12 -10.06 5.64
C ASP A 215 -19.99 -10.81 6.63
N LEU A 216 -21.22 -11.12 6.23
CA LEU A 216 -22.21 -11.77 7.08
C LEU A 216 -22.85 -12.92 6.31
N ALA A 217 -22.99 -14.06 6.97
CA ALA A 217 -23.76 -15.19 6.48
C ALA A 217 -24.80 -15.62 7.53
N LEU A 218 -26.00 -15.91 7.05
CA LEU A 218 -27.10 -16.46 7.84
C LEU A 218 -27.47 -17.81 7.25
N GLN A 219 -27.38 -18.86 8.06
CA GLN A 219 -27.71 -20.22 7.67
C GLN A 219 -28.84 -20.77 8.53
N LYS A 220 -29.67 -21.62 7.93
CA LYS A 220 -30.73 -22.34 8.61
C LYS A 220 -30.76 -23.81 8.18
N GLY A 221 -30.53 -24.70 9.15
CA GLY A 221 -30.72 -26.13 8.99
C GLY A 221 -32.16 -26.55 9.28
N PHE A 222 -32.75 -27.32 8.36
CA PHE A 222 -34.02 -28.00 8.51
C PHE A 222 -33.79 -29.51 8.52
N GLN A 223 -34.18 -30.16 9.61
CA GLN A 223 -34.22 -31.62 9.67
C GLN A 223 -35.51 -32.10 8.98
N LEU A 224 -35.39 -32.84 7.88
CA LEU A 224 -36.53 -33.38 7.13
C LEU A 224 -36.95 -34.77 7.65
N THR A 225 -35.96 -35.63 7.87
CA THR A 225 -36.12 -36.98 8.42
C THR A 225 -34.96 -37.28 9.37
N GLU A 226 -34.93 -38.47 9.96
CA GLU A 226 -33.82 -38.90 10.84
C GLU A 226 -32.47 -38.93 10.11
N GLY A 227 -32.46 -39.13 8.79
CA GLY A 227 -31.24 -39.17 7.97
C GLY A 227 -31.02 -37.98 7.03
N ALA A 228 -31.99 -37.08 6.87
CA ALA A 228 -31.92 -36.00 5.87
C ALA A 228 -32.02 -34.60 6.50
N LYS A 229 -31.04 -33.75 6.18
CA LYS A 229 -30.96 -32.34 6.57
C LYS A 229 -30.78 -31.46 5.33
N ILE A 230 -31.58 -30.40 5.22
CA ILE A 230 -31.39 -29.34 4.22
C ILE A 230 -30.89 -28.09 4.95
N THR A 231 -29.91 -27.39 4.37
CA THR A 231 -29.44 -26.10 4.88
C THR A 231 -29.69 -25.02 3.83
N PHE A 232 -30.37 -23.95 4.23
CA PHE A 232 -30.48 -22.73 3.42
C PHE A 232 -29.51 -21.69 3.95
N GLY A 233 -28.86 -20.95 3.06
CA GLY A 233 -27.89 -19.92 3.42
C GLY A 233 -28.10 -18.66 2.59
N VAL A 234 -27.90 -17.51 3.22
CA VAL A 234 -27.77 -16.21 2.56
C VAL A 234 -26.46 -15.59 3.02
N GLU A 235 -25.67 -15.10 2.06
CA GLU A 235 -24.39 -14.44 2.31
C GLU A 235 -24.44 -13.03 1.75
N THR A 236 -23.86 -12.09 2.47
CA THR A 236 -23.68 -10.70 2.04
C THR A 236 -22.24 -10.29 2.28
N TYR A 237 -21.61 -9.77 1.23
CA TYR A 237 -20.25 -9.24 1.28
C TYR A 237 -20.30 -7.73 1.45
N ASN A 238 -19.41 -7.18 2.28
CA ASN A 238 -19.38 -5.77 2.63
C ASN A 238 -20.77 -5.26 3.09
N LEU A 239 -21.31 -5.87 4.16
CA LEU A 239 -22.63 -5.59 4.72
C LEU A 239 -22.87 -4.09 4.96
N PHE A 240 -21.85 -3.36 5.40
CA PHE A 240 -21.94 -1.91 5.67
C PHE A 240 -21.77 -1.05 4.43
N ASN A 241 -21.56 -1.64 3.25
CA ASN A 241 -21.28 -0.97 1.99
C ASN A 241 -20.13 0.06 2.13
N HIS A 242 -19.13 -0.25 2.97
CA HIS A 242 -18.01 0.65 3.22
C HIS A 242 -17.18 0.80 1.94
N PRO A 243 -16.89 2.03 1.48
CA PRO A 243 -16.09 2.22 0.28
C PRO A 243 -14.61 1.97 0.58
N ASN A 244 -14.06 0.92 -0.02
CA ASN A 244 -12.62 0.66 0.00
C ASN A 244 -11.97 1.32 -1.23
N PHE A 245 -10.82 1.96 -1.04
CA PHE A 245 -10.16 2.69 -2.12
C PHE A 245 -8.74 2.19 -2.38
N ALA A 246 -8.36 2.16 -3.65
CA ALA A 246 -7.00 1.87 -4.07
C ALA A 246 -6.04 2.99 -3.67
N ILE A 247 -4.75 2.65 -3.56
CA ILE A 247 -3.69 3.66 -3.39
C ILE A 247 -3.78 4.62 -4.58
N PRO A 248 -3.57 5.94 -4.39
CA PRO A 248 -3.40 6.84 -5.51
C PRO A 248 -2.30 6.27 -6.42
N ARG A 249 -2.62 5.96 -7.68
CA ARG A 249 -1.66 5.39 -8.62
C ARG A 249 -0.87 6.48 -9.34
N GLN A 250 0.39 6.20 -9.63
CA GLN A 250 1.13 6.98 -10.62
C GLN A 250 0.39 6.84 -11.95
N LEU A 251 -0.24 7.92 -12.41
CA LEU A 251 -0.70 7.96 -13.80
C LEU A 251 0.53 8.33 -14.62
N SER A 252 1.03 7.40 -15.44
CA SER A 252 2.03 7.66 -16.48
C SER A 252 1.52 8.57 -17.61
N ARG A 253 0.39 9.26 -17.42
CA ARG A 253 -0.06 10.31 -18.32
C ARG A 253 0.55 11.61 -17.83
N SER A 254 1.60 12.05 -18.52
CA SER A 254 2.18 13.38 -18.43
C SER A 254 1.09 14.44 -18.60
N VAL A 255 0.48 14.87 -17.50
CA VAL A 255 -0.28 16.11 -17.48
C VAL A 255 0.73 17.18 -17.09
N HIS A 256 1.46 17.67 -18.08
CA HIS A 256 2.20 18.92 -17.94
C HIS A 256 1.17 20.03 -17.67
N ARG A 257 0.89 20.32 -16.40
CA ARG A 257 0.25 21.56 -15.99
C ARG A 257 1.35 22.55 -15.67
N PRO A 258 1.49 23.66 -16.41
CA PRO A 258 2.34 24.76 -16.01
C PRO A 258 1.95 25.19 -14.59
N GLY A 259 2.86 25.06 -13.63
CA GLY A 259 2.67 25.45 -12.22
C GLY A 259 2.55 24.31 -11.20
N PHE A 260 2.50 23.04 -11.59
CA PHE A 260 2.54 21.91 -10.65
C PHE A 260 3.52 20.82 -11.11
N PRO A 261 4.73 20.78 -10.53
CA PRO A 261 5.82 19.91 -10.98
C PRO A 261 5.83 18.48 -10.41
N VAL A 262 4.89 18.15 -9.52
CA VAL A 262 4.74 16.80 -8.94
C VAL A 262 3.63 16.05 -9.67
N LEU A 263 3.78 14.74 -9.89
CA LEU A 263 2.67 13.90 -10.33
C LEU A 263 1.47 14.12 -9.42
N VAL A 264 0.41 14.72 -9.96
CA VAL A 264 -0.88 14.78 -9.28
C VAL A 264 -1.49 13.39 -9.43
N TYR A 265 -1.37 12.62 -8.36
CA TYR A 265 -2.04 11.34 -8.28
C TYR A 265 -3.56 11.58 -8.40
N PRO A 266 -4.27 10.79 -9.22
CA PRO A 266 -5.71 10.84 -9.21
C PRO A 266 -6.22 10.45 -7.83
N PRO A 267 -7.42 10.90 -7.45
CA PRO A 267 -8.05 10.43 -6.23
C PRO A 267 -8.11 8.89 -6.22
N PRO A 268 -7.90 8.26 -5.05
CA PRO A 268 -8.17 6.85 -4.84
C PRO A 268 -9.46 6.38 -5.52
N ARG A 269 -9.38 5.31 -6.33
CA ARG A 269 -10.56 4.72 -6.97
C ARG A 269 -11.19 3.67 -6.07
N ARG A 270 -12.52 3.62 -6.03
CA ARG A 270 -13.26 2.61 -5.27
C ARG A 270 -12.96 1.21 -5.84
N LEU A 271 -12.61 0.28 -4.96
CA LEU A 271 -12.52 -1.14 -5.28
C LEU A 271 -13.94 -1.69 -5.36
N ILE A 272 -14.26 -2.33 -6.49
CA ILE A 272 -15.51 -3.07 -6.67
C ILE A 272 -15.19 -4.51 -6.29
N CYS A 273 -15.64 -4.93 -5.11
CA CYS A 273 -15.63 -6.33 -4.72
C CYS A 273 -16.89 -6.97 -5.34
N TYR A 274 -16.69 -7.99 -6.19
CA TYR A 274 -17.75 -8.85 -6.72
C TYR A 274 -18.01 -10.02 -5.77
#